data_AF-A0AAF0VWU6-F1
#
_entry.id   AF-A0AAF0VWU6-F1
#
_cell.length_a   1.000
_cell.length_b   1.000
_cell.length_c   1.000
_cell.angle_alpha   90.00
_cell.angle_beta   90.00
_cell.angle_gamma   90.00
#
_symmetry.space_group_name_H-M   'P 1'
#
loop_
_entity.id
_entity.type
_entity.pdbx_description
1 polymer ?
#
loop_
_entity_poly.entity_id
_entity_poly.type
_entity_poly.pdbx_seq_one_letter_code
_entity_poly.pdbx_strand_id
1 'polypeptide(L)'
;MRCADTRYRLPGHAEALRSAHLDSDRLGQLSFDLGNGNTIAVIGESIYRGEAVQMTPSAPQLRAVVGGTRNFTGARGQVATTRNEGGTYRHEFTLIDD
;
A
#
# COMPACT_ATOMS: atom_id res chain seq x y z
N MET A 1 -2.25 15.97 -1.82
CA MET A 1 -3.09 15.62 -0.66
C MET A 1 -2.23 15.89 0.58
N ARG A 2 -2.61 16.85 1.44
CA ARG A 2 -1.76 17.30 2.55
C ARG A 2 -2.03 16.41 3.77
N CYS A 3 -1.04 15.68 4.26
CA CYS A 3 -1.09 15.18 5.63
C CYS A 3 -1.16 16.39 6.56
N ALA A 4 -2.24 16.48 7.33
CA ALA A 4 -2.41 17.54 8.32
C ALA A 4 -1.42 17.29 9.48
N ASP A 5 -0.46 18.19 9.64
CA ASP A 5 0.40 18.30 10.82
C ASP A 5 -0.50 18.67 12.02
N THR A 6 -1.08 17.65 12.68
CA THR A 6 -2.00 17.86 13.80
C THR A 6 -1.17 17.94 15.08
N ARG A 7 -0.71 19.15 15.41
CA ARG A 7 -0.14 19.45 16.72
C ARG A 7 -1.27 19.71 17.71
N TYR A 8 -1.55 18.78 18.61
CA TYR A 8 -2.53 19.01 19.67
C TYR A 8 -1.86 19.77 20.82
N ARG A 9 -2.12 21.07 20.93
CA ARG A 9 -1.66 21.91 22.06
C ARG A 9 -2.74 21.92 23.14
N LEU A 10 -2.58 21.11 24.19
CA LEU A 10 -3.34 21.30 25.42
C LEU A 10 -2.73 22.48 26.21
N PRO A 11 -3.53 23.45 26.68
CA PRO A 11 -3.02 24.57 27.45
C PRO A 11 -2.67 24.12 28.88
N GLY A 12 -1.38 24.19 29.21
CA GLY A 12 -0.86 24.10 30.57
C GLY A 12 -0.61 22.67 31.07
N HIS A 13 0.57 22.48 31.67
CA HIS A 13 1.09 21.26 32.32
C HIS A 13 1.89 20.31 31.39
N ALA A 14 3.20 20.32 31.65
CA ALA A 14 4.26 19.37 31.26
C ALA A 14 4.05 18.56 29.98
N GLU A 15 4.93 18.79 28.99
CA GLU A 15 5.13 17.93 27.82
C GLU A 15 5.39 16.49 28.24
N ALA A 16 4.33 15.68 28.33
CA ALA A 16 4.44 14.27 28.05
C ALA A 16 4.50 14.17 26.52
N LEU A 17 5.70 14.01 25.97
CA LEU A 17 5.90 13.53 24.60
C LEU A 17 5.28 12.14 24.51
N ARG A 18 3.96 12.08 24.28
CA ARG A 18 3.33 10.86 23.80
C ARG A 18 3.89 10.64 22.40
N SER A 19 4.70 9.59 22.25
CA SER A 19 5.10 9.09 20.94
C SER A 19 3.83 8.69 20.18
N ALA A 20 3.29 9.64 19.41
CA ALA A 20 2.29 9.34 18.41
C ALA A 20 3.02 8.54 17.34
N HIS A 21 2.73 7.24 17.26
CA HIS A 21 3.26 6.40 16.19
C HIS A 21 2.66 6.92 14.89
N LEU A 22 3.43 7.71 14.16
CA LEU A 22 3.01 8.25 12.86
C LEU A 22 3.00 7.09 11.88
N ASP A 23 1.81 6.71 11.42
CA ASP A 23 1.70 5.81 10.28
C ASP A 23 2.20 6.55 9.02
N SER A 24 2.98 5.85 8.21
CA SER A 24 3.56 6.35 6.97
C SER A 24 2.81 5.76 5.79
N ASP A 25 2.06 6.62 5.11
CA ASP A 25 1.41 6.32 3.85
C ASP A 25 2.44 6.45 2.73
N ARG A 26 2.63 5.35 1.98
CA ARG A 26 3.58 5.31 0.87
C ARG A 26 2.84 5.08 -0.44
N LEU A 27 2.85 6.10 -1.30
CA LEU A 27 2.41 5.95 -2.69
C LEU A 27 3.47 5.18 -3.46
N GLY A 28 3.05 4.12 -4.14
CA GLY A 28 3.92 3.25 -4.90
C GLY A 28 3.33 2.85 -6.23
N GLN A 29 4.21 2.60 -7.19
CA GLN A 29 3.91 1.92 -8.44
C GLN A 29 4.57 0.54 -8.41
N LEU A 30 3.82 -0.49 -8.77
CA LEU A 30 4.32 -1.85 -8.95
C LEU A 30 4.08 -2.29 -10.39
N SER A 31 5.03 -3.04 -10.93
CA SER A 31 4.92 -3.72 -12.21
C SER A 31 5.14 -5.20 -11.98
N PHE A 32 4.18 -6.02 -12.37
CA PHE A 32 4.26 -7.48 -12.30
C PHE A 32 4.52 -8.02 -13.69
N ASP A 33 5.62 -8.75 -13.87
CA ASP A 33 5.88 -9.56 -15.07
C ASP A 33 5.33 -10.97 -14.84
N LEU A 34 4.38 -11.38 -15.67
CA LEU A 34 3.70 -12.67 -15.60
C LEU A 34 4.25 -13.66 -16.65
N GLY A 35 5.36 -13.32 -17.30
CA GLY A 35 5.97 -14.10 -18.34
C GLY A 35 5.32 -13.89 -19.71
N ASN A 36 5.99 -14.34 -20.76
CA ASN A 36 5.55 -14.16 -22.15
C ASN A 36 5.26 -12.70 -22.50
N GLY A 37 5.95 -11.74 -21.87
CA GLY A 37 5.75 -10.31 -22.06
C GLY A 37 4.41 -9.77 -21.57
N ASN A 38 3.64 -10.56 -20.81
CA ASN A 38 2.44 -10.09 -20.14
C ASN A 38 2.84 -9.34 -18.87
N THR A 39 2.39 -8.09 -18.73
CA THR A 39 2.61 -7.32 -17.50
C THR A 39 1.32 -6.72 -16.97
N ILE A 40 1.29 -6.47 -15.65
CA ILE A 40 0.23 -5.72 -14.98
C ILE A 40 0.87 -4.54 -14.24
N ALA A 41 0.32 -3.35 -14.45
CA ALA A 41 0.69 -2.13 -13.75
C ALA A 41 -0.30 -1.84 -12.61
N VAL A 42 0.25 -1.54 -11.44
CA VAL A 42 -0.49 -1.27 -10.21
C VAL A 42 -0.01 0.04 -9.61
N ILE A 43 -0.95 0.87 -9.15
CA ILE A 43 -0.65 2.10 -8.42
C ILE A 43 -1.54 2.15 -7.18
N GLY A 44 -0.97 2.61 -6.07
CA GLY A 44 -1.75 2.88 -4.88
C GLY A 44 -0.89 3.10 -3.66
N GLU A 45 -1.56 3.14 -2.52
CA GLU A 45 -0.93 3.38 -1.24
C GLU A 45 -0.49 2.08 -0.56
N SER A 46 0.43 2.17 0.37
CA SER A 46 0.73 1.13 1.35
C SER A 46 1.02 1.80 2.68
N ILE A 47 0.31 1.37 3.72
CA ILE A 47 0.41 1.94 5.07
C ILE A 47 1.46 1.17 5.86
N TYR A 48 2.44 1.89 6.42
CA TYR A 48 3.47 1.36 7.30
C TYR A 48 3.27 1.94 8.70
N ARG A 49 3.19 1.09 9.73
CA ARG A 49 2.87 1.55 11.09
C ARG A 49 4.10 2.10 11.80
N GLY A 50 4.05 3.33 12.30
CA GLY A 50 5.17 3.96 13.00
C GLY A 50 6.47 3.95 12.19
N GLU A 51 7.56 3.53 12.81
CA GLU A 51 8.89 3.43 12.17
C GLU A 51 9.08 2.13 11.35
N ALA A 52 8.02 1.37 11.10
CA ALA A 52 8.14 0.10 10.38
C ALA A 52 8.70 0.29 8.96
N VAL A 53 9.72 -0.50 8.64
CA VAL A 53 10.32 -0.55 7.30
C VAL A 53 9.57 -1.52 6.37
N GLN A 54 8.67 -2.33 6.91
CA GLN A 54 7.88 -3.35 6.19
C GLN A 54 6.39 -3.25 6.55
N MET A 55 5.54 -3.78 5.68
CA MET A 55 4.11 -3.90 5.93
C MET A 55 3.82 -4.77 7.16
N THR A 56 2.75 -4.47 7.89
CA THR A 56 2.27 -5.34 8.96
C THR A 56 1.89 -6.72 8.39
N PRO A 57 2.41 -7.84 8.97
CA PRO A 57 2.05 -9.17 8.53
C PRO A 57 0.55 -9.42 8.62
N SER A 58 0.01 -10.20 7.70
CA SER A 58 -1.40 -10.62 7.67
C SER A 58 -2.43 -9.48 7.59
N ALA A 59 -1.99 -8.25 7.27
CA ALA A 59 -2.84 -7.10 7.01
C ALA A 59 -2.81 -6.74 5.51
N PRO A 60 -3.86 -7.10 4.73
CA PRO A 60 -3.90 -6.84 3.30
C PRO A 60 -3.92 -5.33 2.98
N GLN A 61 -3.12 -4.91 2.01
CA GLN A 61 -3.14 -3.56 1.43
C GLN A 61 -3.71 -3.63 0.01
N LEU A 62 -4.76 -2.87 -0.28
CA LEU A 62 -5.42 -2.82 -1.58
C LEU A 62 -4.84 -1.71 -2.47
N ARG A 63 -4.58 -2.04 -3.73
CA ARG A 63 -4.11 -1.07 -4.74
C ARG A 63 -4.83 -1.28 -6.06
N ALA A 64 -4.93 -0.22 -6.85
CA ALA A 64 -5.62 -0.26 -8.14
C ALA A 64 -4.74 -0.91 -9.21
N VAL A 65 -5.33 -1.83 -9.98
CA VAL A 65 -4.79 -2.26 -11.27
C VAL A 65 -5.20 -1.21 -12.30
N VAL A 66 -4.21 -0.54 -12.89
CA VAL A 66 -4.45 0.58 -13.84
C VAL A 66 -4.30 0.17 -15.29
N GLY A 67 -3.82 -1.04 -15.56
CA GLY A 67 -3.61 -1.55 -16.91
C GLY A 67 -2.64 -2.72 -16.94
N GLY A 68 -2.34 -3.16 -18.16
CA GLY A 68 -1.36 -4.19 -18.44
C GLY A 68 -1.05 -4.24 -19.92
N THR A 69 -0.22 -5.20 -20.32
CA THR A 69 0.15 -5.44 -21.72
C THR A 69 -0.33 -6.81 -22.18
N ARG A 70 -0.41 -7.00 -23.51
CA ARG A 70 -0.80 -8.26 -24.17
C ARG A 70 -2.15 -8.76 -23.64
N ASN A 71 -2.20 -9.91 -22.97
CA ASN A 71 -3.44 -10.51 -22.47
C ASN A 71 -4.11 -9.66 -21.38
N PHE A 72 -3.37 -8.71 -20.79
CA PHE A 72 -3.87 -7.79 -19.76
C PHE A 72 -4.02 -6.36 -20.29
N THR A 73 -4.03 -6.18 -21.62
CA THR A 73 -4.29 -4.86 -22.22
C THR A 73 -5.69 -4.41 -21.84
N GLY A 74 -5.78 -3.21 -21.25
CA GLY A 74 -7.05 -2.66 -20.76
C GLY A 74 -7.54 -3.23 -19.43
N ALA A 75 -6.80 -4.16 -18.80
CA ALA A 75 -7.17 -4.74 -17.51
C ALA A 75 -7.33 -3.66 -16.43
N ARG A 76 -8.40 -3.78 -15.64
CA ARG A 76 -8.70 -2.91 -14.50
C ARG A 76 -9.12 -3.77 -13.32
N GLY A 77 -9.04 -3.20 -12.12
CA GLY A 77 -9.47 -3.88 -10.90
C GLY A 77 -8.55 -3.53 -9.74
N GLN A 78 -8.23 -4.52 -8.92
CA GLN A 78 -7.41 -4.33 -7.73
C GLN A 78 -6.48 -5.51 -7.47
N VAL A 79 -5.44 -5.24 -6.69
CA VAL A 79 -4.60 -6.27 -6.08
C VAL A 79 -4.58 -6.09 -4.57
N ALA A 80 -4.81 -7.18 -3.84
CA ALA A 80 -4.54 -7.27 -2.42
C ALA A 80 -3.11 -7.79 -2.22
N THR A 81 -2.27 -7.01 -1.54
CA THR A 81 -0.93 -7.46 -1.13
C THR A 81 -0.91 -7.72 0.36
N THR A 82 -0.55 -8.94 0.75
CA THR A 82 -0.42 -9.35 2.15
C THR A 82 1.00 -9.82 2.42
N ARG A 83 1.65 -9.26 3.44
CA ARG A 83 2.94 -9.77 3.90
C ARG A 83 2.69 -11.02 4.75
N ASN A 84 3.36 -12.12 4.42
CA ASN A 84 3.36 -13.33 5.23
C ASN A 84 4.28 -13.14 6.46
N GLU A 85 4.11 -13.96 7.49
CA GLU A 85 4.97 -13.89 8.69
C GLU A 85 6.45 -14.09 8.35
N GLY A 86 6.76 -15.01 7.43
CA GLY A 86 8.10 -15.30 6.92
C GLY A 86 8.71 -14.21 6.01
N GLY A 87 8.06 -13.07 5.83
CA GLY A 87 8.60 -11.92 5.07
C GLY A 87 8.39 -11.94 3.57
N THR A 88 7.84 -13.02 3.03
CA THR A 88 7.36 -13.06 1.64
C THR A 88 6.04 -12.29 1.48
N TYR A 89 5.68 -11.94 0.25
CA TYR A 89 4.45 -11.23 -0.07
C TYR A 89 3.54 -12.09 -0.95
N ARG A 90 2.25 -12.12 -0.62
CA ARG A 90 1.20 -12.71 -1.45
C ARG A 90 0.43 -11.60 -2.15
N HIS A 91 0.22 -11.75 -3.45
CA HIS A 91 -0.53 -10.82 -4.29
C HIS A 91 -1.74 -11.54 -4.88
N GLU A 92 -2.94 -11.03 -4.61
CA GLU A 92 -4.20 -11.60 -5.07
C GLU A 92 -4.92 -10.56 -5.93
N PHE A 93 -5.05 -10.85 -7.23
CA PHE A 93 -5.65 -9.94 -8.21
C PHE A 93 -7.14 -10.24 -8.37
N THR A 94 -7.95 -9.18 -8.42
CA THR A 94 -9.35 -9.23 -8.86
C THR A 94 -9.48 -8.27 -10.03
N LEU A 95 -9.62 -8.83 -11.22
CA LEU A 95 -9.80 -8.07 -12.45
C LEU A 95 -11.29 -7.95 -12.77
N ILE A 96 -11.66 -6.86 -13.45
CA ILE A 96 -13.01 -6.60 -13.93
C ILE A 96 -13.03 -6.93 -15.42
N ASP A 97 -14.00 -7.74 -15.81
CA ASP A 97 -14.32 -8.02 -17.21
C ASP A 97 -15.56 -7.20 -17.59
N ASP A 98 -15.46 -6.39 -18.65
CA ASP A 98 -16.55 -5.59 -19.23
C ASP A 98 -17.28 -6.37 -20.34
#